data_AF-A0A1H7F715-F1
#
_entry.id   AF-A0A1H7F715-F1
#
_cell.length_a   1.000
_cell.length_b   1.000
_cell.length_c   1.000
_cell.angle_alpha   90.00
_cell.angle_beta   90.00
_cell.angle_gamma   90.00
#
_symmetry.space_group_name_H-M   'P 1'
#
loop_
_entity.id
_entity.type
_entity.pdbx_description
1 polymer ?
#
loop_
_entity_poly.entity_id
_entity_poly.type
_entity_poly.pdbx_seq_one_letter_code
_entity_poly.pdbx_strand_id
1 'polypeptide(L)'
;MRIGDLAQTAGITPRTIRHYHRLGVLEEPRRLSNGYRVYELPDLIRLLRIRWLATAGVPLGSIATIMDSARAECDTDDLGDDLRALIDGIDAELDRLGGQRRRLQEMLDAHRDGRPVSPLPAELAVAFSELISAEDDPRTRREFERERDAWELLAVSGTGPSALFDAATRVLSDPGSRATIVSMYRRFAALVGVDPAPVEQEIDSLAEGFVSVIVREYGGTGLMGDGAESAAPMTRPMMTVAELVPDPAQREVVMRVLARLGSSLDEATA
;
A
#
# COMPACT_ATOMS: atom_id res chain seq x y z
N MET A 1 27.72 7.97 46.71
CA MET A 1 26.41 8.55 46.33
C MET A 1 25.29 7.58 46.68
N ARG A 2 24.11 8.06 47.10
CA ARG A 2 22.92 7.19 47.23
C ARG A 2 22.21 7.06 45.87
N ILE A 3 21.28 6.12 45.75
CA ILE A 3 20.53 5.91 44.50
C ILE A 3 19.78 7.17 44.02
N GLY A 4 19.31 8.01 44.96
CA GLY A 4 18.65 9.28 44.63
C GLY A 4 19.60 10.27 43.98
N ASP A 5 20.76 10.48 44.58
CA ASP A 5 21.81 11.35 44.04
C ASP A 5 22.28 10.83 42.67
N LEU A 6 22.50 9.51 42.54
CA LEU A 6 22.89 8.89 41.28
C LEU A 6 21.86 9.09 40.18
N ALA A 7 20.57 8.89 40.50
CA ALA A 7 19.47 9.11 39.58
C ALA A 7 19.40 10.55 39.09
N GLN A 8 19.53 11.51 40.01
CA GLN A 8 19.54 12.93 39.70
C GLN A 8 20.72 13.29 38.78
N THR A 9 21.93 12.85 39.12
CA THR A 9 23.13 13.13 38.30
C THR A 9 23.05 12.47 36.92
N ALA A 10 22.49 11.26 36.83
CA ALA A 10 22.33 10.55 35.56
C ALA A 10 21.11 10.99 34.74
N GLY A 11 20.24 11.86 35.30
CA GLY A 11 19.02 12.33 34.64
C GLY A 11 17.98 11.23 34.41
N ILE A 12 17.91 10.23 35.29
CA ILE A 12 16.95 9.13 35.21
C ILE A 12 16.26 8.91 36.55
N THR A 13 15.31 7.99 36.63
CA THR A 13 14.62 7.69 37.88
C THR A 13 15.35 6.61 38.70
N PRO A 14 15.23 6.60 40.04
CA PRO A 14 15.68 5.46 40.85
C PRO A 14 15.00 4.13 40.46
N ARG A 15 13.81 4.19 39.86
CA ARG A 15 13.11 3.03 39.30
C ARG A 15 13.86 2.46 38.09
N THR A 16 14.36 3.32 37.20
CA THR A 16 15.19 2.94 36.05
C THR A 16 16.49 2.27 36.51
N ILE A 17 17.18 2.82 37.51
CA ILE A 17 18.40 2.20 38.07
C ILE A 17 18.10 0.80 38.62
N ARG A 18 17.01 0.64 39.39
CA ARG A 18 16.58 -0.68 39.87
C ARG A 18 16.22 -1.63 38.73
N HIS A 19 15.67 -1.11 37.64
CA HIS A 19 15.37 -1.92 36.47
C HIS A 19 16.65 -2.45 35.81
N TYR A 20 17.68 -1.61 35.65
CA TYR A 20 18.97 -2.03 35.10
C TYR A 20 19.70 -3.04 35.99
N HIS A 21 19.60 -2.91 37.32
CA HIS A 21 20.08 -3.96 38.23
C HIS A 21 19.34 -5.29 38.04
N ARG A 22 18.00 -5.26 37.93
CA ARG A 22 17.22 -6.50 37.72
C ARG A 22 17.54 -7.18 36.39
N LEU A 23 17.87 -6.40 35.35
CA LEU A 23 18.26 -6.92 34.04
C LEU A 23 19.74 -7.34 33.99
N GLY A 24 20.52 -7.14 35.06
CA GLY A 24 21.95 -7.47 35.09
C GLY A 24 22.86 -6.51 34.31
N VAL A 25 22.30 -5.50 33.62
CA VAL A 25 23.07 -4.54 32.82
C VAL A 25 23.94 -3.62 33.71
N LEU A 26 23.45 -3.33 34.92
CA LEU A 26 24.18 -2.59 35.95
C LEU A 26 24.41 -3.48 37.18
N GLU A 27 25.67 -3.74 37.53
CA GLU A 27 26.02 -4.51 38.73
C GLU A 27 25.50 -3.84 40.01
N GLU A 28 25.09 -4.62 41.01
CA GLU A 28 24.73 -4.05 42.31
C GLU A 28 25.98 -3.58 43.07
N PRO A 29 26.05 -2.31 43.51
CA PRO A 29 27.20 -1.80 44.23
C PRO A 29 27.26 -2.35 45.66
N ARG A 30 28.41 -2.12 46.31
CA ARG A 30 28.63 -2.51 47.70
C ARG A 30 27.56 -1.95 48.65
N ARG A 31 27.23 -2.77 49.64
CA ARG A 31 26.36 -2.36 50.75
C ARG A 31 27.21 -1.98 51.95
N LEU A 32 26.84 -0.87 52.59
CA LEU A 32 27.37 -0.51 53.90
C LEU A 32 26.85 -1.46 54.99
N SER A 33 27.51 -1.46 56.15
CA SER A 33 27.10 -2.22 57.34
C SER A 33 25.67 -1.93 57.82
N ASN A 34 25.11 -0.78 57.45
CA ASN A 34 23.73 -0.37 57.71
C ASN A 34 22.74 -0.78 56.60
N GLY A 35 23.15 -1.60 55.63
CA GLY A 35 22.30 -2.17 54.58
C GLY A 35 22.08 -1.29 53.34
N TYR A 36 22.54 -0.05 53.33
CA TYR A 36 22.38 0.88 52.19
C TYR A 36 23.40 0.61 51.07
N ARG A 37 22.94 0.66 49.82
CA ARG A 37 23.80 0.64 48.62
C ARG A 37 24.50 1.99 48.46
N VAL A 38 25.80 1.97 48.19
CA VAL A 38 26.60 3.17 47.93
C VAL A 38 27.21 3.07 46.54
N TYR A 39 26.91 4.06 45.71
CA TYR A 39 27.41 4.16 44.35
C TYR A 39 28.62 5.08 44.28
N GLU A 40 29.58 4.72 43.45
CA GLU A 40 30.81 5.46 43.20
C GLU A 40 30.81 6.06 41.79
N LEU A 41 31.84 6.85 41.46
CA LEU A 41 31.99 7.44 40.14
C LEU A 41 31.96 6.41 39.00
N PRO A 42 32.59 5.21 39.11
CA PRO A 42 32.49 4.18 38.08
C PRO A 42 31.06 3.71 37.80
N ASP A 43 30.20 3.65 38.82
CA ASP A 43 28.79 3.28 38.66
C ASP A 43 28.03 4.35 37.87
N LEU A 44 28.31 5.63 38.14
CA LEU A 44 27.75 6.75 37.39
C LEU A 44 28.19 6.72 35.92
N ILE A 45 29.47 6.50 35.66
CA ILE A 45 29.98 6.41 34.28
C ILE A 45 29.36 5.21 33.55
N ARG A 46 29.26 4.04 34.19
CA ARG A 46 28.58 2.87 33.62
C ARG A 46 27.12 3.19 33.31
N LEU A 47 26.40 3.83 34.24
CA LEU A 47 25.01 4.20 34.07
C LEU A 47 24.79 5.19 32.91
N LEU A 48 25.66 6.20 32.79
CA LEU A 48 25.62 7.16 31.69
C LEU A 48 25.88 6.49 30.33
N ARG A 49 26.79 5.50 30.28
CA ARG A 49 27.06 4.73 29.05
C ARG A 49 25.89 3.83 28.66
N ILE A 50 25.27 3.14 29.63
CA ILE A 50 24.04 2.36 29.41
C ILE A 50 22.94 3.26 28.86
N ARG A 51 22.75 4.44 29.45
CA ARG A 51 21.76 5.41 28.99
C ARG A 51 22.05 5.85 27.55
N TRP A 52 23.29 6.22 27.23
CA TRP A 52 23.68 6.64 25.88
C TRP A 52 23.36 5.58 24.82
N LEU A 53 23.72 4.31 25.08
CA LEU A 53 23.40 3.19 24.19
C LEU A 53 21.89 2.96 24.05
N ALA A 54 21.15 2.98 25.17
CA ALA A 54 19.70 2.83 25.15
C ALA A 54 19.01 3.96 24.37
N THR A 55 19.49 5.20 24.51
CA THR A 55 18.98 6.34 23.75
C THR A 55 19.34 6.29 22.26
N ALA A 56 20.40 5.55 21.90
CA ALA A 56 20.78 5.29 20.52
C ALA A 56 19.96 4.16 19.86
N GLY A 57 19.00 3.55 20.59
CA GLY A 57 18.15 2.49 20.06
C GLY A 57 18.67 1.07 20.30
N VAL A 58 19.80 0.92 21.00
CA VAL A 58 20.35 -0.41 21.31
C VAL A 58 19.46 -1.12 22.33
N PRO A 59 19.00 -2.36 22.06
CA PRO A 59 18.20 -3.13 23.01
C PRO A 59 18.95 -3.34 24.34
N LEU A 60 18.27 -3.17 25.47
CA LEU A 60 18.89 -3.30 26.81
C LEU A 60 19.58 -4.67 27.02
N GLY A 61 19.10 -5.73 26.36
CA GLY A 61 19.72 -7.06 26.40
C GLY A 61 21.12 -7.07 25.76
N SER A 62 21.29 -6.41 24.62
CA SER A 62 22.59 -6.29 23.93
C SER A 62 23.55 -5.34 24.65
N ILE A 63 23.04 -4.33 25.38
CA ILE A 63 23.88 -3.39 26.13
C ILE A 63 24.78 -4.09 27.14
N ALA A 64 24.30 -5.15 27.82
CA ALA A 64 25.13 -5.91 28.75
C ALA A 64 26.35 -6.50 28.04
N THR A 65 26.13 -7.18 26.92
CA THR A 65 27.19 -7.77 26.09
C THR A 65 28.19 -6.72 25.60
N ILE A 66 27.72 -5.55 25.15
CA ILE A 66 28.56 -4.42 24.69
C ILE A 66 29.43 -3.86 25.80
N MET A 67 28.88 -3.76 27.01
CA MET A 67 29.57 -3.21 28.15
C MET A 67 30.64 -4.18 28.69
N ASP A 68 30.45 -5.48 28.49
CA ASP A 68 31.36 -6.53 28.94
C ASP A 68 32.42 -6.85 27.87
N SER A 69 32.09 -6.78 26.58
CA SER A 69 33.05 -6.89 25.46
C SER A 69 34.04 -5.72 25.40
N ALA A 70 33.70 -4.55 25.97
CA ALA A 70 34.66 -3.45 26.12
C ALA A 70 35.74 -3.72 27.20
N ARG A 71 35.60 -4.78 28.01
CA ARG A 71 36.55 -5.19 29.06
C ARG A 71 37.35 -6.45 28.70
N ALA A 72 36.87 -7.25 27.77
CA ALA A 72 37.51 -8.47 27.30
C ALA A 72 37.87 -8.35 25.81
N GLU A 73 38.87 -9.07 25.32
CA GLU A 73 39.12 -9.23 23.87
C GLU A 73 38.02 -10.11 23.25
N CYS A 74 36.77 -9.65 23.32
CA CYS A 74 35.63 -10.31 22.68
C CYS A 74 35.58 -9.96 21.19
N ASP A 75 35.05 -10.87 20.38
CA ASP A 75 34.86 -10.71 18.95
C ASP A 75 34.10 -9.42 18.63
N THR A 76 34.83 -8.39 18.21
CA THR A 76 34.30 -7.05 17.87
C THR A 76 33.38 -7.07 16.66
N ASP A 77 33.39 -8.17 15.91
CA ASP A 77 32.62 -8.35 14.68
C ASP A 77 31.12 -8.51 14.97
N ASP A 78 30.74 -9.22 16.03
CA ASP A 78 29.32 -9.47 16.42
C ASP A 78 28.60 -8.16 16.79
N LEU A 79 29.27 -7.26 17.53
CA LEU A 79 28.73 -5.94 17.85
C LEU A 79 28.61 -5.03 16.61
N GLY A 80 29.60 -5.10 15.71
CA GLY A 80 29.54 -4.35 14.46
C GLY A 80 28.31 -4.73 13.65
N ASP A 81 28.01 -6.02 13.56
CA ASP A 81 26.87 -6.55 12.82
C ASP A 81 25.53 -6.21 13.48
N ASP A 82 25.41 -6.32 14.81
CA ASP A 82 24.22 -5.89 15.55
C ASP A 82 23.89 -4.41 15.33
N LEU A 83 24.91 -3.54 15.39
CA LEU A 83 24.71 -2.10 15.16
C LEU A 83 24.34 -1.81 13.71
N ARG A 84 24.91 -2.51 12.73
CA ARG A 84 24.51 -2.39 11.31
C ARG A 84 23.05 -2.78 11.12
N ALA A 85 22.61 -3.90 11.68
CA ALA A 85 21.22 -4.34 11.58
C ALA A 85 20.23 -3.33 12.20
N LEU A 86 20.60 -2.67 13.30
CA LEU A 86 19.79 -1.60 13.88
C LEU A 86 19.72 -0.37 12.98
N ILE A 87 20.84 0.02 12.36
CA ILE A 87 20.89 1.13 11.40
C ILE A 87 20.01 0.81 10.18
N ASP A 88 20.18 -0.37 9.58
CA ASP A 88 19.38 -0.82 8.43
C ASP A 88 17.88 -0.82 8.75
N GLY A 89 17.50 -1.25 9.96
CA GLY A 89 16.11 -1.20 10.42
C GLY A 89 15.56 0.23 10.55
N ILE A 90 16.37 1.18 11.04
CA ILE A 90 15.98 2.59 11.12
C ILE A 90 15.85 3.19 9.72
N ASP A 91 16.78 2.90 8.82
CA ASP A 91 16.76 3.41 7.45
C ASP A 91 15.53 2.88 6.69
N ALA A 92 15.20 1.60 6.84
CA ALA A 92 13.98 1.03 6.28
C ALA A 92 12.69 1.70 6.81
N GLU A 93 12.67 2.03 8.11
CA GLU A 93 11.55 2.74 8.73
C GLU A 93 11.46 4.21 8.25
N LEU A 94 12.60 4.89 8.08
CA LEU A 94 12.65 6.22 7.49
C LEU A 94 12.15 6.24 6.06
N ASP A 95 12.53 5.25 5.25
CA ASP A 95 12.04 5.10 3.88
C ASP A 95 10.53 4.87 3.84
N ARG A 96 10.02 4.01 4.72
CA ARG A 96 8.59 3.74 4.86
C ARG A 96 7.82 5.01 5.24
N LEU A 97 8.28 5.74 6.26
CA LEU A 97 7.68 7.01 6.71
C LEU A 97 7.79 8.10 5.63
N GLY A 98 8.92 8.17 4.93
CA GLY A 98 9.13 9.07 3.79
C GLY A 98 8.12 8.80 2.67
N GLY A 99 7.88 7.52 2.35
CA GLY A 99 6.86 7.10 1.39
C GLY A 99 5.43 7.40 1.84
N GLN A 100 5.11 7.28 3.14
CA GLN A 100 3.81 7.70 3.69
C GLN A 100 3.63 9.22 3.59
N ARG A 101 4.66 9.99 3.94
CA ARG A 101 4.64 11.45 3.85
C ARG A 101 4.41 11.93 2.41
N ARG A 102 5.10 11.34 1.42
CA ARG A 102 4.91 11.68 0.00
C ARG A 102 3.46 11.46 -0.46
N ARG A 103 2.89 10.29 -0.16
CA ARG A 103 1.48 9.98 -0.48
C ARG A 103 0.50 10.97 0.16
N LEU A 104 0.68 11.31 1.43
CA LEU A 104 -0.17 12.30 2.10
C LEU A 104 -0.02 13.70 1.49
N GLN A 105 1.17 14.06 1.03
CA GLN A 105 1.41 15.33 0.35
C GLN A 105 0.69 15.37 -1.01
N GLU A 106 0.75 14.30 -1.79
CA GLU A 106 0.03 14.18 -3.07
C GLU A 106 -1.49 14.30 -2.88
N MET A 107 -2.05 13.65 -1.86
CA MET A 107 -3.47 13.76 -1.51
C MET A 107 -3.85 15.19 -1.11
N LEU A 108 -2.99 15.88 -0.35
CA LEU A 108 -3.20 17.27 0.05
C LEU A 108 -3.15 18.22 -1.15
N ASP A 109 -2.21 18.02 -2.07
CA ASP A 109 -2.06 18.84 -3.27
C ASP A 109 -3.24 18.62 -4.21
N ALA A 110 -3.69 17.37 -4.43
CA ALA A 110 -4.90 17.07 -5.17
C ALA A 110 -6.13 17.81 -4.60
N HIS A 111 -6.33 17.75 -3.29
CA HIS A 111 -7.44 18.45 -2.63
C HIS A 111 -7.36 19.98 -2.81
N ARG A 112 -6.17 20.57 -2.70
CA ARG A 112 -5.96 22.02 -2.90
C ARG A 112 -6.26 22.46 -4.33
N ASP A 113 -5.91 21.62 -5.30
CA ASP A 113 -6.15 21.88 -6.72
C ASP A 113 -7.61 21.60 -7.14
N GLY A 114 -8.47 21.14 -6.21
CA GLY A 114 -9.83 20.72 -6.51
C GLY A 114 -9.90 19.41 -7.34
N ARG A 115 -8.81 18.65 -7.40
CA ARG A 115 -8.74 17.35 -8.06
C ARG A 115 -9.26 16.25 -7.13
N PRO A 116 -9.80 15.14 -7.68
CA PRO A 116 -10.23 14.02 -6.87
C PRO A 116 -9.04 13.38 -6.14
N VAL A 117 -9.22 13.05 -4.86
CA VAL A 117 -8.28 12.20 -4.11
C VAL A 117 -8.62 10.76 -4.43
N SER A 118 -7.77 10.11 -5.21
CA SER A 118 -7.99 8.75 -5.74
C SER A 118 -6.68 7.97 -5.73
N PRO A 119 -6.72 6.62 -5.59
CA PRO A 119 -5.56 5.77 -5.83
C PRO A 119 -5.16 5.65 -7.31
N LEU A 120 -5.98 6.16 -8.23
CA LEU A 120 -5.65 6.22 -9.66
C LEU A 120 -4.60 7.28 -9.96
N PRO A 121 -3.84 7.14 -11.07
CA PRO A 121 -3.06 8.23 -11.63
C PRO A 121 -3.92 9.49 -11.80
N ALA A 122 -3.33 10.65 -11.51
CA ALA A 122 -4.07 11.91 -11.37
C ALA A 122 -4.89 12.24 -12.62
N GLU A 123 -4.32 12.04 -13.80
CA GLU A 123 -4.95 12.31 -15.10
C GLU A 123 -6.15 11.40 -15.33
N LEU A 124 -6.04 10.11 -14.97
CA LEU A 124 -7.13 9.15 -15.07
C LEU A 124 -8.27 9.49 -14.08
N ALA A 125 -7.91 9.84 -12.84
CA ALA A 125 -8.87 10.24 -11.82
C ALA A 125 -9.65 11.49 -12.26
N VAL A 126 -8.96 12.49 -12.82
CA VAL A 126 -9.59 13.68 -13.40
C VAL A 126 -10.51 13.31 -14.57
N ALA A 127 -10.06 12.45 -15.49
CA ALA A 127 -10.87 12.04 -16.63
C ALA A 127 -12.18 11.36 -16.21
N PHE A 128 -12.14 10.47 -15.20
CA PHE A 128 -13.36 9.89 -14.62
C PHE A 128 -14.23 10.93 -13.92
N SER A 129 -13.64 11.85 -13.15
CA SER A 129 -14.38 12.92 -12.48
C SER A 129 -15.12 13.81 -13.48
N GLU A 130 -14.48 14.19 -14.59
CA GLU A 130 -15.09 14.93 -15.68
C GLU A 130 -16.22 14.14 -16.35
N LEU A 131 -15.97 12.87 -16.68
CA LEU A 131 -16.95 11.97 -17.31
C LEU A 131 -18.22 11.83 -16.47
N ILE A 132 -18.06 11.56 -15.17
CA ILE A 132 -19.16 11.39 -14.21
C ILE A 132 -19.94 12.70 -14.03
N SER A 133 -19.23 13.83 -13.93
CA SER A 133 -19.85 15.15 -13.71
C SER A 133 -20.61 15.66 -14.94
N ALA A 134 -20.18 15.28 -16.14
CA ALA A 134 -20.81 15.68 -17.40
C ALA A 134 -22.01 14.80 -17.80
N GLU A 135 -22.19 13.63 -17.18
CA GLU A 135 -23.33 12.75 -17.49
C GLU A 135 -24.58 13.21 -16.74
N ASP A 136 -25.68 13.41 -17.46
CA ASP A 136 -26.96 13.89 -16.92
C ASP A 136 -27.80 12.72 -16.39
N ASP A 137 -27.79 11.57 -17.08
CA ASP A 137 -28.59 10.41 -16.71
C ASP A 137 -28.05 9.74 -15.43
N PRO A 138 -28.83 9.66 -14.33
CA PRO A 138 -28.37 9.06 -13.08
C PRO A 138 -28.04 7.57 -13.18
N ARG A 139 -28.65 6.83 -14.12
CA ARG A 139 -28.34 5.40 -14.28
C ARG A 139 -26.96 5.23 -14.91
N THR A 140 -26.71 5.93 -16.02
CA THR A 140 -25.41 5.94 -16.69
C THR A 140 -24.31 6.46 -15.76
N ARG A 141 -24.57 7.53 -15.00
CA ARG A 141 -23.61 8.06 -14.01
C ARG A 141 -23.16 7.01 -13.00
N ARG A 142 -24.08 6.17 -12.50
CA ARG A 142 -23.75 5.08 -11.57
C ARG A 142 -22.88 4.00 -12.22
N GLU A 143 -23.05 3.73 -13.51
CA GLU A 143 -22.17 2.78 -14.19
C GLU A 143 -20.75 3.34 -14.35
N PHE A 144 -20.58 4.65 -14.59
CA PHE A 144 -19.25 5.27 -14.57
C PHE A 144 -18.62 5.30 -13.17
N GLU A 145 -19.41 5.52 -12.11
CA GLU A 145 -18.94 5.41 -10.74
C GLU A 145 -18.42 4.00 -10.43
N ARG A 146 -19.17 2.96 -10.83
CA ARG A 146 -18.76 1.56 -10.69
C ARG A 146 -17.51 1.23 -11.49
N GLU A 147 -17.43 1.72 -12.73
CA GLU A 147 -16.26 1.54 -13.56
C GLU A 147 -15.03 2.16 -12.87
N ARG A 148 -15.12 3.43 -12.44
CA ARG A 148 -14.04 4.07 -11.65
C ARG A 148 -13.65 3.24 -10.44
N ASP A 149 -14.62 2.73 -9.67
CA ASP A 149 -14.35 1.92 -8.47
C ASP A 149 -13.61 0.61 -8.81
N ALA A 150 -13.90 -0.02 -9.95
CA ALA A 150 -13.18 -1.19 -10.43
C ALA A 150 -11.73 -0.86 -10.80
N TRP A 151 -11.49 0.29 -11.44
CA TRP A 151 -10.14 0.80 -11.71
C TRP A 151 -9.38 1.13 -10.42
N GLU A 152 -10.04 1.74 -9.44
CA GLU A 152 -9.44 2.05 -8.13
C GLU A 152 -9.07 0.78 -7.37
N LEU A 153 -9.91 -0.25 -7.42
CA LEU A 153 -9.61 -1.55 -6.84
C LEU A 153 -8.36 -2.17 -7.46
N LEU A 154 -8.22 -2.08 -8.79
CA LEU A 154 -7.04 -2.57 -9.52
C LEU A 154 -5.76 -1.81 -9.17
N ALA A 155 -5.87 -0.50 -8.91
CA ALA A 155 -4.74 0.32 -8.47
C ALA A 155 -4.33 -0.05 -7.02
N VAL A 156 -5.31 -0.22 -6.13
CA VAL A 156 -5.08 -0.57 -4.71
C VAL A 156 -4.52 -1.99 -4.55
N SER A 157 -4.92 -2.94 -5.39
CA SER A 157 -4.37 -4.29 -5.36
C SER A 157 -2.90 -4.36 -5.81
N GLY A 158 -2.40 -3.31 -6.48
CA GLY A 158 -1.04 -3.27 -7.03
C GLY A 158 -0.83 -4.18 -8.24
N THR A 159 -1.91 -4.71 -8.83
CA THR A 159 -1.86 -5.66 -9.95
C THR A 159 -2.09 -5.01 -11.30
N GLY A 160 -2.48 -3.74 -11.36
CA GLY A 160 -2.65 -3.00 -12.61
C GLY A 160 -1.30 -2.59 -13.23
N PRO A 161 -0.97 -3.00 -14.47
CA PRO A 161 0.20 -2.49 -15.17
C PRO A 161 0.08 -0.98 -15.40
N SER A 162 1.17 -0.20 -15.23
CA SER A 162 1.14 1.25 -15.49
C SER A 162 0.66 1.59 -16.90
N ALA A 163 1.10 0.81 -17.89
CA ALA A 163 0.69 0.94 -19.29
C ALA A 163 -0.83 0.83 -19.50
N LEU A 164 -1.53 0.06 -18.65
CA LEU A 164 -2.98 -0.07 -18.70
C LEU A 164 -3.67 1.24 -18.27
N PHE A 165 -3.20 1.86 -17.19
CA PHE A 165 -3.72 3.15 -16.73
C PHE A 165 -3.41 4.28 -17.73
N ASP A 166 -2.23 4.25 -18.36
CA ASP A 166 -1.86 5.22 -19.40
C ASP A 166 -2.76 5.08 -20.64
N ALA A 167 -3.06 3.84 -21.04
CA ALA A 167 -4.00 3.57 -22.13
C ALA A 167 -5.40 4.10 -21.79
N ALA A 168 -5.93 3.78 -20.60
CA ALA A 168 -7.23 4.28 -20.16
C ALA A 168 -7.29 5.82 -20.12
N THR A 169 -6.22 6.45 -19.65
CA THR A 169 -6.11 7.92 -19.64
C THR A 169 -6.21 8.49 -21.05
N ARG A 170 -5.49 7.93 -22.02
CA ARG A 170 -5.55 8.38 -23.43
C ARG A 170 -6.95 8.21 -24.01
N VAL A 171 -7.57 7.06 -23.78
CA VAL A 171 -8.92 6.74 -24.29
C VAL A 171 -9.96 7.70 -23.72
N LEU A 172 -9.95 7.93 -22.41
CA LEU A 172 -10.91 8.84 -21.78
C LEU A 172 -10.60 10.31 -22.07
N SER A 173 -9.36 10.66 -22.39
CA SER A 173 -9.00 12.04 -22.76
C SER A 173 -9.32 12.38 -24.22
N ASP A 174 -9.40 11.38 -25.11
CA ASP A 174 -9.80 11.59 -26.50
C ASP A 174 -11.32 11.85 -26.64
N PRO A 175 -11.75 12.98 -27.20
CA PRO A 175 -13.19 13.31 -27.30
C PRO A 175 -14.01 12.30 -28.10
N GLY A 176 -13.44 11.72 -29.17
CA GLY A 176 -14.14 10.74 -30.02
C GLY A 176 -14.37 9.41 -29.31
N SER A 177 -13.34 8.91 -28.65
CA SER A 177 -13.38 7.69 -27.84
C SER A 177 -14.26 7.88 -26.60
N ARG A 178 -14.16 9.03 -25.92
CA ARG A 178 -15.04 9.41 -24.81
C ARG A 178 -16.51 9.38 -25.24
N ALA A 179 -16.87 10.01 -26.36
CA ALA A 179 -18.24 10.02 -26.86
C ALA A 179 -18.75 8.60 -27.19
N THR A 180 -17.90 7.75 -27.75
CA THR A 180 -18.21 6.35 -28.04
C THR A 180 -18.48 5.57 -26.75
N ILE A 181 -17.59 5.65 -25.77
CA ILE A 181 -17.75 5.03 -24.44
C ILE A 181 -19.05 5.51 -23.79
N VAL A 182 -19.32 6.81 -23.80
CA VAL A 182 -20.55 7.36 -23.21
C VAL A 182 -21.80 6.77 -23.86
N SER A 183 -21.84 6.72 -25.20
CA SER A 183 -22.98 6.13 -25.90
C SER A 183 -23.21 4.66 -25.55
N MET A 184 -22.14 3.89 -25.37
CA MET A 184 -22.22 2.48 -25.01
C MET A 184 -22.69 2.29 -23.57
N TYR A 185 -22.15 3.07 -22.64
CA TYR A 185 -22.56 3.01 -21.23
C TYR A 185 -24.01 3.46 -21.02
N ARG A 186 -24.52 4.42 -21.82
CA ARG A 186 -25.95 4.77 -21.80
C ARG A 186 -26.85 3.62 -22.23
N ARG A 187 -26.47 2.91 -23.29
CA ARG A 187 -27.17 1.70 -23.76
C ARG A 187 -27.09 0.58 -22.72
N PHE A 188 -25.92 0.37 -22.13
CA PHE A 188 -25.71 -0.61 -21.05
C PHE A 188 -26.53 -0.27 -19.80
N ALA A 189 -26.59 0.99 -19.39
CA ALA A 189 -27.41 1.45 -18.26
C ALA A 189 -28.92 1.32 -18.53
N ALA A 190 -29.34 1.35 -19.80
CA ALA A 190 -30.74 1.15 -20.17
C ALA A 190 -31.22 -0.30 -19.98
N LEU A 191 -30.29 -1.27 -19.87
CA LEU A 191 -30.61 -2.67 -19.60
C LEU A 191 -31.05 -2.93 -18.15
N VAL A 192 -30.82 -2.00 -17.22
CA VAL A 192 -31.14 -2.19 -15.80
C VAL A 192 -32.64 -2.48 -15.61
N GLY A 193 -32.92 -3.63 -15.01
CA GLY A 193 -34.27 -4.12 -14.72
C GLY A 193 -35.01 -4.72 -15.93
N VAL A 194 -34.31 -4.92 -17.06
CA VAL A 194 -34.88 -5.49 -18.27
C VAL A 194 -34.63 -7.01 -18.31
N ASP A 195 -35.64 -7.78 -18.70
CA ASP A 195 -35.45 -9.22 -18.96
C ASP A 195 -34.50 -9.40 -20.17
N PRO A 196 -33.47 -10.26 -20.11
CA PRO A 196 -32.53 -10.45 -21.21
C PRO A 196 -33.18 -10.94 -22.51
N ALA A 197 -34.20 -11.79 -22.45
CA ALA A 197 -34.77 -12.45 -23.63
C ALA A 197 -35.27 -11.48 -24.73
N PRO A 198 -36.02 -10.40 -24.42
CA PRO A 198 -36.46 -9.44 -25.44
C PRO A 198 -35.37 -8.51 -25.98
N VAL A 199 -34.21 -8.40 -25.32
CA VAL A 199 -33.13 -7.45 -25.67
C VAL A 199 -31.86 -8.16 -26.14
N GLU A 200 -31.97 -9.42 -26.54
CA GLU A 200 -30.86 -10.26 -26.97
C GLU A 200 -29.98 -9.62 -28.06
N GLN A 201 -30.58 -9.01 -29.08
CA GLN A 201 -29.84 -8.33 -30.16
C GLN A 201 -29.06 -7.10 -29.65
N GLU A 202 -29.62 -6.38 -28.67
CA GLU A 202 -28.98 -5.22 -28.07
C GLU A 202 -27.81 -5.65 -27.18
N ILE A 203 -27.99 -6.74 -26.42
CA ILE A 203 -26.92 -7.37 -25.63
C ILE A 203 -25.74 -7.77 -26.52
N ASP A 204 -26.02 -8.42 -27.66
CA ASP A 204 -24.98 -8.82 -28.61
C ASP A 204 -24.22 -7.62 -29.19
N SER A 205 -24.96 -6.61 -29.65
CA SER A 205 -24.40 -5.38 -30.22
C SER A 205 -23.53 -4.63 -29.20
N LEU A 206 -23.98 -4.54 -27.94
CA LEU A 206 -23.20 -3.92 -26.86
C LEU A 206 -21.92 -4.71 -26.60
N ALA A 207 -22.00 -6.03 -26.51
CA ALA A 207 -20.84 -6.87 -26.27
C ALA A 207 -19.82 -6.79 -27.43
N GLU A 208 -20.26 -6.73 -28.68
CA GLU A 208 -19.38 -6.49 -29.84
C GLU A 208 -18.70 -5.12 -29.75
N GLY A 209 -19.46 -4.09 -29.39
CA GLY A 209 -18.92 -2.73 -29.20
C GLY A 209 -17.83 -2.70 -28.12
N PHE A 210 -18.06 -3.34 -26.97
CA PHE A 210 -17.07 -3.40 -25.88
C PHE A 210 -15.81 -4.14 -26.30
N VAL A 211 -15.94 -5.30 -26.97
CA VAL A 211 -14.79 -6.03 -27.50
C VAL A 211 -14.01 -5.16 -28.49
N SER A 212 -14.70 -4.47 -29.41
CA SER A 212 -14.05 -3.61 -30.40
C SER A 212 -13.24 -2.49 -29.75
N VAL A 213 -13.79 -1.81 -28.74
CA VAL A 213 -13.06 -0.78 -27.98
C VAL A 213 -11.88 -1.39 -27.23
N ILE A 214 -12.08 -2.52 -26.55
CA ILE A 214 -11.02 -3.18 -25.77
C ILE A 214 -9.86 -3.59 -26.68
N VAL A 215 -10.15 -4.24 -27.80
CA VAL A 215 -9.13 -4.70 -28.76
C VAL A 215 -8.42 -3.52 -29.41
N ARG A 216 -9.16 -2.49 -29.83
CA ARG A 216 -8.58 -1.31 -30.50
C ARG A 216 -7.66 -0.51 -29.58
N GLU A 217 -8.09 -0.27 -28.34
CA GLU A 217 -7.43 0.67 -27.45
C GLU A 217 -6.38 0.00 -26.53
N TYR A 218 -6.61 -1.27 -26.18
CA TYR A 218 -5.72 -2.03 -25.29
C TYR A 218 -5.00 -3.18 -26.01
N GLY A 219 -5.12 -3.26 -27.34
CA GLY A 219 -4.31 -4.10 -28.21
C GLY A 219 -4.60 -5.60 -28.16
N GLY A 220 -5.70 -6.05 -27.55
CA GLY A 220 -6.04 -7.47 -27.36
C GLY A 220 -5.09 -8.23 -26.42
N THR A 221 -3.83 -7.82 -26.31
CA THR A 221 -2.77 -8.38 -25.46
C THR A 221 -2.48 -7.55 -24.21
N GLY A 222 -2.89 -6.27 -24.15
CA GLY A 222 -2.57 -5.35 -23.05
C GLY A 222 -3.22 -5.65 -21.69
N LEU A 223 -4.16 -6.61 -21.63
CA LEU A 223 -4.66 -7.17 -20.37
C LEU A 223 -3.64 -8.13 -19.71
N MET A 224 -2.61 -8.55 -20.46
CA MET A 224 -1.48 -9.38 -20.01
C MET A 224 -0.19 -8.76 -20.58
N GLY A 225 0.30 -7.66 -19.99
CA GLY A 225 1.61 -7.13 -20.38
C GLY A 225 2.73 -8.17 -20.20
N ASP A 226 3.89 -7.93 -20.83
CA ASP A 226 5.15 -8.72 -20.77
C ASP A 226 5.70 -9.02 -19.34
N GLY A 227 4.99 -8.58 -18.29
CA GLY A 227 5.24 -8.93 -16.89
C GLY A 227 4.43 -10.13 -16.37
N ALA A 228 3.71 -10.85 -17.23
CA ALA A 228 2.89 -12.01 -16.84
C ALA A 228 3.69 -13.16 -16.19
N GLU A 229 5.02 -13.19 -16.32
CA GLU A 229 5.87 -14.15 -15.61
C GLU A 229 6.02 -13.86 -14.10
N SER A 230 5.57 -12.69 -13.62
CA SER A 230 5.59 -12.32 -12.20
C SER A 230 4.23 -11.87 -11.66
N ALA A 231 3.12 -12.26 -12.30
CA ALA A 231 1.83 -12.26 -11.64
C ALA A 231 1.69 -13.60 -10.91
N ALA A 232 2.01 -13.62 -9.61
CA ALA A 232 1.67 -14.77 -8.76
C ALA A 232 0.20 -15.14 -9.02
N PRO A 233 -0.14 -16.44 -9.17
CA PRO A 233 -1.48 -16.85 -9.58
C PRO A 233 -2.49 -16.25 -8.61
N MET A 234 -3.31 -15.31 -9.11
CA MET A 234 -4.43 -14.72 -8.37
C MET A 234 -5.25 -15.89 -7.83
N THR A 235 -5.10 -16.15 -6.54
CA THR A 235 -5.72 -17.30 -5.90
C THR A 235 -7.16 -16.89 -5.63
N ARG A 236 -8.04 -17.24 -6.59
CA ARG A 236 -9.45 -16.83 -6.76
C ARG A 236 -9.65 -15.35 -7.16
N PRO A 237 -10.56 -15.06 -8.11
CA PRO A 237 -11.03 -13.70 -8.29
C PRO A 237 -11.72 -13.23 -7.00
N MET A 238 -11.40 -12.03 -6.52
CA MET A 238 -11.96 -11.47 -5.27
C MET A 238 -13.49 -11.35 -5.31
N MET A 239 -14.09 -11.30 -6.50
CA MET A 239 -15.54 -11.29 -6.73
C MET A 239 -15.90 -12.04 -8.02
N THR A 240 -17.10 -12.59 -8.08
CA THR A 240 -17.68 -13.18 -9.29
C THR A 240 -18.31 -12.09 -10.18
N VAL A 241 -18.49 -12.38 -11.48
CA VAL A 241 -19.18 -11.46 -12.42
C VAL A 241 -20.60 -11.13 -11.93
N ALA A 242 -21.27 -12.07 -11.26
CA ALA A 242 -22.61 -11.84 -10.72
C ALA A 242 -22.63 -10.88 -9.52
N GLU A 243 -21.56 -10.84 -8.73
CA GLU A 243 -21.38 -9.88 -7.63
C GLU A 243 -21.05 -8.49 -8.15
N LEU A 244 -20.24 -8.39 -9.21
CA LEU A 244 -19.89 -7.13 -9.87
C LEU A 244 -21.05 -6.54 -10.68
N VAL A 245 -21.83 -7.40 -11.34
CA VAL A 245 -22.96 -7.03 -12.20
C VAL A 245 -24.21 -7.80 -11.76
N PRO A 246 -24.99 -7.24 -10.81
CA PRO A 246 -26.18 -7.90 -10.25
C PRO A 246 -27.35 -8.01 -11.24
N ASP A 247 -27.44 -7.09 -12.21
CA ASP A 247 -28.52 -7.08 -13.20
C ASP A 247 -28.31 -8.19 -14.25
N PRO A 248 -29.34 -9.00 -14.58
CA PRO A 248 -29.19 -10.15 -15.46
C PRO A 248 -28.88 -9.77 -16.91
N ALA A 249 -29.50 -8.71 -17.46
CA ALA A 249 -29.28 -8.31 -18.85
C ALA A 249 -27.89 -7.69 -19.02
N GLN A 250 -27.47 -6.83 -18.08
CA GLN A 250 -26.10 -6.31 -18.04
C GLN A 250 -25.06 -7.42 -17.86
N ARG A 251 -25.34 -8.42 -17.01
CA ARG A 251 -24.43 -9.55 -16.79
C ARG A 251 -24.20 -10.34 -18.08
N GLU A 252 -25.24 -10.56 -18.86
CA GLU A 252 -25.14 -11.28 -20.13
C GLU A 252 -24.21 -10.55 -21.12
N VAL A 253 -24.27 -9.22 -21.19
CA VAL A 253 -23.31 -8.42 -21.97
C VAL A 253 -21.88 -8.71 -21.53
N VAL A 254 -21.59 -8.63 -20.23
CA VAL A 254 -20.23 -8.85 -19.70
C VAL A 254 -19.75 -10.29 -19.95
N MET A 255 -20.62 -11.29 -19.77
CA MET A 255 -20.28 -12.69 -20.06
C MET A 255 -19.92 -12.90 -21.54
N ARG A 256 -20.65 -12.27 -22.47
CA ARG A 256 -20.33 -12.34 -23.91
C ARG A 256 -19.05 -11.60 -24.28
N VAL A 257 -18.77 -10.46 -23.64
CA VAL A 257 -17.48 -9.76 -23.80
C VAL A 257 -16.33 -10.66 -23.37
N LEU A 258 -16.41 -11.27 -22.18
CA LEU A 258 -15.37 -12.17 -21.68
C LEU A 258 -15.19 -13.40 -22.57
N ALA A 259 -16.28 -14.02 -23.03
CA ALA A 259 -16.22 -15.16 -23.93
C ALA A 259 -15.52 -14.81 -25.27
N ARG A 260 -15.86 -13.67 -25.86
CA ARG A 260 -15.27 -13.20 -27.13
C ARG A 260 -13.80 -12.86 -26.99
N LEU A 261 -13.41 -12.17 -25.90
CA LEU A 261 -12.01 -11.86 -25.61
C LEU A 261 -11.19 -13.14 -25.40
N GLY A 262 -11.74 -14.14 -24.70
CA GLY A 262 -11.11 -15.45 -24.55
C GLY A 262 -10.86 -16.17 -25.87
N SER A 263 -11.85 -16.21 -26.77
CA SER A 263 -11.70 -16.84 -28.09
C SER A 263 -10.69 -16.12 -29.01
N SER A 264 -10.63 -14.79 -28.96
CA SER A 264 -9.69 -14.01 -29.77
C SER A 264 -8.24 -14.15 -29.29
N LEU A 265 -8.02 -14.50 -28.02
CA LEU A 265 -6.69 -14.78 -27.48
C LEU A 265 -6.17 -16.16 -27.93
N ASP A 266 -7.03 -17.18 -27.94
CA ASP A 266 -6.66 -18.52 -28.41
C ASP A 266 -6.25 -18.50 -29.90
N GLU A 267 -6.95 -17.74 -30.75
CA GLU A 267 -6.62 -17.58 -32.17
C GLU A 267 -5.34 -16.78 -32.44
N ALA A 268 -4.94 -15.87 -31.53
CA ALA A 268 -3.70 -15.10 -31.67
C ALA A 268 -2.44 -15.86 -31.23
N THR A 269 -2.60 -16.98 -30.52
CA THR A 269 -1.50 -17.82 -30.01
C THR A 269 -1.30 -19.13 -30.78
N ALA A 270 -2.13 -19.42 -31.79
CA ALA A 270 -2.06 -20.60 -32.66
C ALA A 270 -1.38 -20.27 -34.01
#